data_AF-A0A561VF22-F1
#
_entry.id   AF-A0A561VF22-F1
#
_cell.length_a   1.000
_cell.length_b   1.000
_cell.length_c   1.000
_cell.angle_alpha   90.00
_cell.angle_beta   90.00
_cell.angle_gamma   90.00
#
_symmetry.space_group_name_H-M   'P 1'
#
loop_
_entity.id
_entity.type
_entity.pdbx_description
1 polymer ?
#
loop_
_entity_poly.entity_id
_entity_poly.type
_entity_poly.pdbx_seq_one_letter_code
_entity_poly.pdbx_strand_id
1 'polypeptide(L)'
;MSYYVIYRTDEQGEPAGLFVMDAGHGQAVLWDHRARAWAYDPGLVVRFLDDYRNFDRYRNVSRAEAEAVAETVTGGEKLPAEGELRAMFESGAGADR
;
A
#
# COMPACT_ATOMS: atom_id res chain seq x y z
N MET A 1 4.50 10.56 -3.41
CA MET A 1 3.85 9.25 -3.16
C MET A 1 4.58 8.17 -3.92
N SER A 2 4.75 7.02 -3.29
CA SER A 2 5.39 5.83 -3.81
C SER A 2 4.40 4.67 -3.70
N TYR A 3 4.31 3.86 -4.76
CA TYR A 3 3.36 2.76 -4.85
C TYR A 3 4.13 1.44 -4.80
N TYR A 4 3.69 0.52 -3.96
CA TYR A 4 4.36 -0.76 -3.75
C TYR A 4 3.40 -1.91 -3.95
N VAL A 5 3.78 -2.87 -4.80
CA VAL A 5 3.10 -4.15 -4.95
C VAL A 5 3.83 -5.18 -4.11
N ILE A 6 3.09 -6.01 -3.40
CA ILE A 6 3.61 -7.08 -2.56
C ILE A 6 3.30 -8.42 -3.21
N TYR A 7 4.22 -9.37 -3.12
CA TYR A 7 4.09 -10.71 -3.67
C TYR A 7 4.08 -11.75 -2.54
N ARG A 8 3.31 -12.83 -2.72
CA ARG A 8 3.18 -13.88 -1.68
C ARG A 8 4.51 -14.58 -1.43
N THR A 9 5.22 -14.87 -2.51
CA THR A 9 6.48 -15.61 -2.57
C THR A 9 7.64 -14.70 -2.94
N ASP A 10 8.83 -15.18 -2.66
CA ASP A 10 10.15 -14.69 -3.05
C ASP A 10 10.35 -14.66 -4.58
N GLU A 11 9.75 -15.60 -5.30
CA GLU A 11 9.55 -15.47 -6.74
C GLU A 11 8.34 -14.56 -6.97
N GLN A 12 8.54 -13.39 -7.60
CA GLN A 12 7.50 -12.39 -7.92
C GLN A 12 6.36 -12.99 -8.77
N GLY A 13 5.48 -13.73 -8.11
CA GLY A 13 4.35 -14.44 -8.69
C GLY A 13 3.09 -13.60 -8.63
N GLU A 14 2.02 -14.14 -8.04
CA GLU A 14 0.75 -13.42 -7.92
C GLU A 14 0.86 -12.24 -6.93
N PRO A 15 0.45 -11.03 -7.33
CA PRO A 15 0.32 -9.90 -6.42
C PRO A 15 -0.60 -10.23 -5.25
N ALA A 16 -0.10 -9.99 -4.04
CA ALA A 16 -0.74 -10.34 -2.78
C ALA A 16 -1.29 -9.12 -2.04
N GLY A 17 -0.78 -7.93 -2.34
CA GLY A 17 -1.07 -6.73 -1.56
C GLY A 17 -0.56 -5.48 -2.25
N LEU A 18 -1.04 -4.35 -1.78
CA LEU A 18 -0.66 -3.05 -2.33
C LEU A 18 -0.60 -2.01 -1.21
N PHE A 19 0.49 -1.25 -1.21
CA PHE A 19 0.73 -0.13 -0.29
C PHE A 19 0.96 1.16 -1.08
N VAL A 20 0.54 2.27 -0.50
CA VAL A 20 0.90 3.62 -0.94
C VAL A 20 1.55 4.33 0.23
N MET A 21 2.73 4.88 0.00
CA MET A 21 3.48 5.61 1.02
C MET A 21 3.76 7.04 0.56
N ASP A 22 3.63 7.99 1.47
CA ASP A 22 4.31 9.28 1.37
C ASP A 22 5.53 9.27 2.31
N ALA A 23 6.69 8.96 1.73
CA ALA A 23 7.94 8.88 2.48
C ALA A 23 8.38 10.24 3.06
N GLY A 24 7.96 11.36 2.45
CA GLY A 24 8.30 12.68 2.96
C GLY A 24 7.67 12.98 4.32
N HIS A 25 6.53 12.36 4.61
CA HIS A 25 5.75 12.56 5.84
C HIS A 25 5.62 11.30 6.69
N GLY A 26 6.22 10.18 6.27
CA GLY A 26 6.10 8.89 6.96
C GLY A 26 4.69 8.33 7.01
N GLN A 27 3.84 8.68 6.04
CA GLN A 27 2.43 8.27 6.00
C GLN A 27 2.26 7.10 5.03
N ALA A 28 1.34 6.18 5.33
CA ALA A 28 1.02 5.11 4.41
C ALA A 28 -0.42 4.62 4.53
N VAL A 29 -0.92 4.13 3.40
CA VAL A 29 -2.20 3.45 3.27
C VAL A 29 -1.95 2.10 2.63
N LEU A 30 -2.69 1.09 3.06
CA LEU A 30 -2.59 -0.27 2.55
C LEU A 30 -3.97 -0.85 2.27
N TRP A 31 -4.01 -1.84 1.39
CA TRP A 31 -5.20 -2.66 1.24
C TRP A 31 -5.29 -3.67 2.40
N ASP A 32 -6.31 -3.53 3.25
CA ASP A 32 -6.62 -4.50 4.31
C ASP A 32 -7.59 -5.55 3.75
N HIS A 33 -7.06 -6.76 3.52
CA HIS A 33 -7.83 -7.90 3.03
C HIS A 33 -8.95 -8.34 3.98
N ARG A 34 -8.77 -8.17 5.30
CA ARG A 34 -9.77 -8.55 6.30
C ARG A 34 -10.93 -7.57 6.32
N ALA A 35 -10.63 -6.28 6.27
CA ALA A 35 -11.65 -5.23 6.21
C ALA A 35 -12.23 -5.04 4.80
N ARG A 36 -11.56 -5.56 3.77
CA ARG A 36 -11.83 -5.29 2.35
C ARG A 36 -11.90 -3.78 2.08
N ALA A 37 -10.94 -3.04 2.62
CA ALA A 37 -10.89 -1.59 2.52
C ALA A 37 -9.45 -1.07 2.49
N TRP A 38 -9.27 0.13 1.95
CA TRP A 38 -8.04 0.89 2.12
C TRP A 38 -7.97 1.43 3.54
N ALA A 39 -6.87 1.13 4.23
CA ALA A 39 -6.66 1.48 5.62
C ALA A 39 -5.40 2.33 5.77
N TYR A 40 -5.48 3.36 6.61
CA TYR A 40 -4.30 4.12 7.04
C TYR A 40 -3.57 3.33 8.15
N ASP A 41 -2.35 2.87 7.86
CA ASP A 41 -1.50 2.20 8.84
C ASP A 41 -0.02 2.35 8.42
N PRO A 42 0.59 3.52 8.68
CA PRO A 42 2.01 3.75 8.38
C PRO A 42 2.93 2.82 9.16
N GLY A 43 2.56 2.44 10.38
CA GLY A 43 3.36 1.58 11.24
C GLY A 43 3.57 0.20 10.63
N LEU A 44 2.51 -0.40 10.07
CA LEU A 44 2.61 -1.70 9.41
C LEU A 44 3.44 -1.63 8.13
N VAL A 45 3.23 -0.60 7.30
CA VAL A 45 3.98 -0.45 6.04
C VAL A 45 5.46 -0.23 6.29
N VAL A 46 5.82 0.65 7.24
CA VAL A 46 7.24 0.92 7.56
C VAL A 46 7.91 -0.33 8.11
N ARG A 47 7.28 -1.05 9.05
CA ARG A 47 7.83 -2.31 9.57
C ARG A 47 7.99 -3.36 8.49
N PHE A 48 7.07 -3.44 7.54
CA PHE A 48 7.16 -4.37 6.42
C PHE A 48 8.35 -4.04 5.50
N LEU A 49 8.54 -2.77 5.17
CA LEU A 49 9.62 -2.29 4.29
C LEU A 49 11.01 -2.34 4.95
N ASP A 50 11.10 -2.25 6.28
CA ASP A 50 12.36 -2.30 7.02
C ASP A 50 12.83 -3.74 7.33
N ASP A 51 11.94 -4.73 7.23
CA ASP A 51 12.29 -6.14 7.42
C ASP A 51 13.00 -6.69 6.18
N TYR A 52 14.31 -6.95 6.31
CA TYR A 52 15.16 -7.51 5.25
C TYR A 52 14.62 -8.80 4.63
N ARG A 53 13.80 -9.57 5.35
CA ARG A 53 13.17 -10.80 4.85
C ARG A 53 12.11 -10.53 3.78
N ASN A 54 11.65 -9.28 3.66
CA ASN A 54 10.64 -8.87 2.69
C ASN A 54 11.22 -8.16 1.46
N PHE A 55 12.53 -7.90 1.39
CA PHE A 55 13.11 -7.10 0.31
C PHE A 55 12.83 -7.67 -1.09
N ASP A 56 12.76 -9.00 -1.22
CA ASP A 56 12.42 -9.66 -2.49
C ASP A 56 10.91 -9.78 -2.74
N ARG A 57 10.08 -9.42 -1.73
CA ARG A 57 8.62 -9.61 -1.72
C ARG A 57 7.85 -8.36 -2.09
N TYR A 58 8.51 -7.26 -2.43
CA TYR A 58 7.83 -6.07 -2.91
C TYR A 58 8.58 -5.41 -4.06
N ARG A 59 7.83 -4.67 -4.86
CA ARG A 59 8.37 -3.83 -5.92
C ARG A 59 7.79 -2.43 -5.84
N ASN A 60 8.65 -1.44 -5.97
CA ASN A 60 8.21 -0.07 -6.22
C ASN A 60 7.79 0.06 -7.68
N VAL A 61 6.55 0.50 -7.91
CA VAL A 61 5.93 0.54 -9.23
C VAL A 61 5.38 1.93 -9.55
N SER A 62 5.05 2.15 -10.81
CA SER A 62 4.33 3.36 -11.22
C SER A 62 2.88 3.35 -10.71
N ARG A 63 2.24 4.52 -10.66
CA ARG A 63 0.80 4.63 -10.31
C ARG A 63 -0.08 3.81 -11.26
N ALA A 64 0.16 3.91 -12.56
CA ALA A 64 -0.63 3.19 -13.57
C ALA A 64 -0.54 1.67 -13.39
N GLU A 65 0.65 1.16 -13.05
CA GLU A 65 0.86 -0.25 -12.74
C GLU A 65 0.15 -0.65 -11.43
N ALA A 66 0.22 0.18 -10.40
CA ALA A 66 -0.50 -0.05 -9.15
C ALA A 66 -2.02 -0.06 -9.34
N GLU A 67 -2.56 0.81 -10.20
CA GLU A 67 -3.99 0.83 -10.55
C GLU A 67 -4.43 -0.48 -11.23
N ALA A 68 -3.63 -0.98 -12.19
CA ALA A 68 -3.90 -2.26 -12.84
C ALA A 68 -3.85 -3.44 -11.85
N VAL A 69 -2.88 -3.43 -10.93
CA VAL A 69 -2.74 -4.48 -9.90
C VAL A 69 -3.83 -4.39 -8.84
N ALA A 70 -4.29 -3.18 -8.48
CA ALA A 70 -5.32 -2.98 -7.47
C ALA A 70 -6.61 -3.74 -7.81
N GLU A 71 -7.05 -3.73 -9.06
CA GLU A 71 -8.26 -4.48 -9.46
C GLU A 71 -8.13 -5.99 -9.19
N THR A 72 -6.93 -6.55 -9.40
CA THR A 72 -6.64 -7.97 -9.16
C THR A 72 -6.55 -8.28 -7.66
N VAL A 73 -5.78 -7.49 -6.91
CA VAL A 73 -5.51 -7.73 -5.48
C VAL A 73 -6.76 -7.56 -4.62
N THR A 74 -7.60 -6.59 -4.94
CA THR A 74 -8.75 -6.22 -4.13
C THR A 74 -10.04 -6.96 -4.51
N GLY A 75 -10.05 -7.63 -5.67
CA GLY A 75 -11.24 -8.23 -6.24
C GLY A 75 -12.21 -7.22 -6.85
N GLY A 76 -11.68 -6.14 -7.43
CA GLY A 76 -12.44 -5.13 -8.18
C GLY A 76 -12.55 -3.73 -7.54
N GLU A 77 -11.97 -3.51 -6.36
CA GLU A 77 -11.83 -2.16 -5.81
C GLU A 77 -10.68 -1.41 -6.47
N LYS A 78 -10.91 -0.13 -6.70
CA LYS A 78 -9.91 0.74 -7.33
C LYS A 78 -8.91 1.25 -6.31
N LEU A 79 -7.70 1.51 -6.80
CA LEU A 79 -6.76 2.34 -6.06
C LEU A 79 -7.38 3.75 -5.88
N PRO A 80 -7.39 4.32 -4.67
CA PRO A 80 -7.95 5.65 -4.47
C PRO A 80 -7.17 6.70 -5.27
N ALA A 81 -7.86 7.75 -5.69
CA ALA A 81 -7.25 8.89 -6.35
C ALA A 81 -6.24 9.55 -5.40
N GLU A 82 -5.27 10.28 -5.94
CA GLU A 82 -4.26 10.95 -5.11
C GLU A 82 -4.86 11.93 -4.10
N GLY A 83 -5.97 12.60 -4.46
CA GLY A 83 -6.70 13.46 -3.52
C GLY A 83 -7.33 12.70 -2.35
N GLU A 84 -7.88 11.51 -2.61
CA GLU A 84 -8.46 10.65 -1.58
C GLU A 84 -7.38 10.06 -0.68
N LEU A 85 -6.26 9.62 -1.26
CA LEU A 85 -5.09 9.15 -0.50
C LEU A 85 -4.56 10.25 0.44
N ARG A 86 -4.48 11.50 -0.03
CA ARG A 86 -4.10 12.64 0.80
C ARG A 86 -5.10 12.87 1.93
N ALA A 87 -6.39 12.83 1.66
CA ALA A 87 -7.41 12.97 2.70
C ALA A 87 -7.35 11.84 3.74
N MET A 88 -7.04 10.61 3.32
CA MET A 88 -6.81 9.49 4.24
C MET A 88 -5.57 9.72 5.11
N PHE A 89 -4.49 10.25 4.53
CA PHE A 89 -3.30 10.60 5.27
C PHE A 89 -3.55 11.69 6.32
N GLU A 90 -4.29 12.74 5.96
CA GLU A 90 -4.68 13.82 6.86
C GLU A 90 -5.60 13.32 8.00
N SER A 91 -6.60 12.51 7.66
CA SER A 91 -7.56 11.96 8.63
C SER A 91 -6.89 10.97 9.60
N GLY A 92 -6.04 10.08 9.07
CA GLY A 92 -5.33 9.09 9.87
C GLY A 92 -4.27 9.70 10.79
N ALA A 93 -3.51 10.68 10.30
CA ALA A 93 -2.53 11.40 11.11
C ALA A 93 -3.17 12.26 12.21
N GLY A 94 -4.44 12.67 12.04
CA GLY A 94 -5.21 13.40 13.04
C GLY A 94 -5.75 12.53 14.17
N ALA A 95 -5.90 11.20 13.96
CA ALA A 95 -6.45 10.28 14.95
C ALA A 95 -5.42 9.80 16.00
N ASP A 96 -4.13 9.95 15.72
CA ASP A 96 -3.00 9.58 16.59
C ASP A 96 -2.49 10.75 17.47
N ARG A 97 -3.26 11.84 17.63
CA ARG A 97 -2.87 13.05 18.36
C ARG A 97 -3.61 13.28 19.67
#